data_AF-A0A813FF90-F1
#
_entry.id   AF-A0A813FF90-F1
#
_cell.length_a   1.000
_cell.length_b   1.000
_cell.length_c   1.000
_cell.angle_alpha   90.00
_cell.angle_beta   90.00
_cell.angle_gamma   90.00
#
_symmetry.space_group_name_H-M   'P 1'
#
loop_
_entity.id
_entity.type
_entity.pdbx_description
1 polymer ?
#
loop_
_entity_poly.entity_id
_entity_poly.type
_entity_poly.pdbx_seq_one_letter_code
_entity_poly.pdbx_strand_id
1 'polypeptide(L)'
;DDWFISAAATADSLRPGVRGFVDYHAKQLFFRDGRRRALRSTRHYLHCRPWARRWHHVRADESRDWARCARLLAGRAIGICFGGGGARGNCHFGVIKALQELDIPIDVVSGTSFGALAGAVYSMSAPEPSSLPGLVKRVMGKQFSTRKMLMDLNFPRTSYFTGAYLNNVLKETFARRRAEDLLVPFACTSTDIVQFEEKMHREGPLWRIVRASMSLVGFVPPLPYQERRAEDGAVNTSLLVDGGYVNQYPIEVLKEHGAGIVICVVACPDYAPVCTDYGDVVRGGLVTLQRTFGCRRRWTGPDPPSQAEIQERLMFLVESMKESHSSRADLTIYPEIAGYGLLDFAKYEEIAAVGYAAALPCLREWLGGDSEVAQQAREVIESAKQEIKPKRSMNEVEYGTRRNYMHWRRLRMDAVRLAGRFLKKSPKGSKANSSGSCSSPDGGDRQDPQLKVKRGD
;
A
#
# COMPACT_ATOMS: atom_id res chain seq x y z
N ASP A 1 -21.23 11.08 17.15
CA ASP A 1 -22.49 10.62 16.56
C ASP A 1 -23.03 11.43 15.39
N ASP A 2 -22.37 12.51 14.93
CA ASP A 2 -22.88 13.32 13.79
C ASP A 2 -22.02 13.34 12.49
N TRP A 3 -21.12 12.37 12.28
CA TRP A 3 -20.32 12.29 11.04
C TRP A 3 -20.52 11.01 10.22
N PHE A 4 -21.54 10.21 10.53
CA PHE A 4 -21.96 9.10 9.66
C PHE A 4 -23.01 9.61 8.66
N ILE A 5 -22.55 10.33 7.62
CA ILE A 5 -23.40 10.57 6.45
C ILE A 5 -23.56 9.21 5.73
N SER A 6 -24.72 8.62 6.00
CA SER A 6 -25.31 7.53 5.25
C SER A 6 -25.41 7.90 3.78
N ALA A 7 -24.67 7.18 2.95
CA ALA A 7 -25.07 6.96 1.58
C ALA A 7 -25.38 5.47 1.41
N ALA A 8 -26.52 5.10 1.97
CA ALA A 8 -27.27 3.94 1.54
C ALA A 8 -27.84 4.24 0.14
N ALA A 9 -27.13 3.81 -0.91
CA ALA A 9 -27.69 3.69 -2.24
C ALA A 9 -27.39 2.29 -2.78
N THR A 10 -28.43 1.45 -2.68
CA THR A 10 -28.65 0.18 -3.39
C THR A 10 -27.58 -0.89 -3.29
N ALA A 11 -27.79 -1.75 -2.29
CA ALA A 11 -27.22 -3.07 -2.18
C ALA A 11 -27.90 -4.04 -3.17
N ASP A 12 -27.43 -4.08 -4.41
CA ASP A 12 -27.73 -5.18 -5.35
C ASP A 12 -26.44 -5.61 -6.04
N SER A 13 -25.57 -6.29 -5.30
CA SER A 13 -24.51 -7.23 -5.78
C SER A 13 -23.41 -7.52 -4.75
N LEU A 14 -23.54 -7.05 -3.51
CA LEU A 14 -22.62 -7.46 -2.44
C LEU A 14 -22.84 -8.95 -2.10
N ARG A 15 -21.75 -9.77 -2.17
CA ARG A 15 -21.78 -11.15 -1.65
C ARG A 15 -22.24 -11.16 -0.19
N PRO A 16 -22.86 -12.24 0.31
CA PRO A 16 -23.25 -12.33 1.72
C PRO A 16 -22.03 -12.11 2.62
N GLY A 17 -21.97 -10.97 3.32
CA GLY A 17 -20.96 -10.68 4.35
C GLY A 17 -20.10 -9.41 4.18
N VAL A 18 -20.15 -8.72 3.03
CA VAL A 18 -19.44 -7.42 2.85
C VAL A 18 -20.50 -6.31 2.72
N ARG A 19 -20.40 -5.25 3.52
CA ARG A 19 -21.27 -4.05 3.40
C ARG A 19 -20.41 -2.86 2.96
N GLY A 20 -20.81 -2.15 1.92
CA GLY A 20 -20.11 -0.96 1.42
C GLY A 20 -20.87 0.33 1.72
N PHE A 21 -20.16 1.42 2.02
CA PHE A 21 -20.71 2.80 2.06
C PHE A 21 -20.04 3.67 0.99
N VAL A 22 -20.81 4.56 0.35
CA VAL A 22 -20.39 5.30 -0.85
C VAL A 22 -20.60 6.81 -0.68
N ASP A 23 -19.55 7.60 -0.45
CA ASP A 23 -19.68 9.07 -0.50
C ASP A 23 -19.35 9.60 -1.90
N TYR A 24 -20.40 9.98 -2.65
CA TYR A 24 -20.28 10.53 -4.01
C TYR A 24 -19.64 11.92 -4.06
N HIS A 25 -19.81 12.74 -3.02
CA HIS A 25 -19.21 14.08 -2.97
C HIS A 25 -17.72 14.01 -2.59
N ALA A 26 -17.33 13.05 -1.75
CA ALA A 26 -15.95 12.86 -1.33
C ALA A 26 -15.12 11.91 -2.23
N LYS A 27 -15.76 11.25 -3.22
CA LYS A 27 -15.17 10.23 -4.11
C LYS A 27 -14.53 9.06 -3.35
N GLN A 28 -15.18 8.60 -2.27
CA GLN A 28 -14.63 7.58 -1.37
C GLN A 28 -15.49 6.31 -1.27
N LEU A 29 -14.84 5.17 -1.02
CA LEU A 29 -15.48 3.87 -0.77
C LEU A 29 -15.02 3.26 0.54
N PHE A 30 -15.97 2.82 1.38
CA PHE A 30 -15.66 2.07 2.60
C PHE A 30 -16.06 0.62 2.44
N PHE A 31 -15.11 -0.29 2.65
CA PHE A 31 -15.33 -1.73 2.64
C PHE A 31 -15.38 -2.26 4.08
N ARG A 32 -16.57 -2.67 4.53
CA ARG A 32 -16.75 -3.32 5.83
C ARG A 32 -16.79 -4.84 5.65
N ASP A 33 -15.80 -5.53 6.23
CA ASP A 33 -15.76 -6.99 6.27
C ASP A 33 -16.17 -7.51 7.65
N GLY A 34 -17.07 -8.50 7.66
CA GLY A 34 -17.64 -9.08 8.86
C GLY A 34 -16.75 -10.07 9.61
N ARG A 35 -15.53 -10.44 9.16
CA ARG A 35 -14.54 -11.24 9.94
C ARG A 35 -13.23 -11.63 9.22
N ARG A 36 -12.99 -11.29 7.95
CA ARG A 36 -11.81 -11.83 7.23
C ARG A 36 -10.50 -11.14 7.61
N ARG A 37 -9.43 -11.93 7.76
CA ARG A 37 -8.03 -11.44 7.92
C ARG A 37 -7.44 -10.86 6.62
N ALA A 38 -8.01 -11.22 5.47
CA ALA A 38 -7.53 -10.77 4.15
C ALA A 38 -8.73 -10.35 3.29
N LEU A 39 -8.73 -9.07 2.94
CA LEU A 39 -9.71 -8.48 2.03
C LEU A 39 -9.36 -8.91 0.61
N ARG A 40 -10.39 -9.14 -0.22
CA ARG A 40 -10.21 -9.60 -1.59
C ARG A 40 -11.27 -8.99 -2.49
N SER A 41 -10.89 -8.80 -3.75
CA SER A 41 -11.79 -8.41 -4.84
C SER A 41 -12.14 -6.92 -4.87
N THR A 42 -11.37 -6.06 -4.19
CA THR A 42 -11.56 -4.60 -4.22
C THR A 42 -11.53 -4.07 -5.65
N ARG A 43 -10.64 -4.64 -6.49
CA ARG A 43 -10.55 -4.36 -7.93
C ARG A 43 -11.89 -4.40 -8.65
N HIS A 44 -12.75 -5.38 -8.35
CA HIS A 44 -14.04 -5.51 -9.03
C HIS A 44 -14.96 -4.32 -8.71
N TYR A 45 -14.92 -3.84 -7.46
CA TYR A 45 -15.70 -2.70 -7.03
C TYR A 45 -15.18 -1.37 -7.59
N LEU A 46 -13.85 -1.22 -7.65
CA LEU A 46 -13.18 -0.06 -8.26
C LEU A 46 -13.43 0.01 -9.76
N HIS A 47 -13.36 -1.13 -10.46
CA HIS A 47 -13.65 -1.20 -11.89
C HIS A 47 -15.06 -0.69 -12.24
N CYS A 48 -16.06 -1.01 -11.41
CA CYS A 48 -17.43 -0.52 -11.60
C CYS A 48 -17.62 0.94 -11.14
N ARG A 49 -16.60 1.56 -10.52
CA ARG A 49 -16.67 2.91 -9.92
C ARG A 49 -15.37 3.68 -10.21
N PRO A 50 -15.07 3.98 -11.49
CA PRO A 50 -13.84 4.67 -11.87
C PRO A 50 -13.71 6.09 -11.28
N TRP A 51 -14.82 6.67 -10.81
CA TRP A 51 -14.82 7.96 -10.10
C TRP A 51 -14.25 7.87 -8.67
N ALA A 52 -14.18 6.67 -8.07
CA ALA A 52 -13.71 6.49 -6.70
C ALA A 52 -12.20 6.71 -6.64
N ARG A 53 -11.79 7.78 -5.96
CA ARG A 53 -10.38 8.17 -5.83
C ARG A 53 -9.76 7.70 -4.53
N ARG A 54 -10.55 7.32 -3.53
CA ARG A 54 -10.08 6.81 -2.24
C ARG A 54 -10.93 5.62 -1.83
N TRP A 55 -10.28 4.64 -1.20
CA TRP A 55 -10.99 3.54 -0.59
C TRP A 55 -10.31 3.11 0.69
N HIS A 56 -11.14 2.73 1.66
CA HIS A 56 -10.70 2.37 2.99
C HIS A 56 -11.34 1.07 3.41
N HIS A 57 -10.54 0.21 3.99
CA HIS A 57 -10.98 -1.08 4.48
C HIS A 57 -11.11 -1.07 5.99
N VAL A 58 -12.17 -1.68 6.49
CA VAL A 58 -12.48 -1.76 7.92
C VAL A 58 -12.96 -3.15 8.29
N ARG A 59 -12.34 -3.76 9.30
CA ARG A 59 -12.85 -4.97 9.93
C ARG A 59 -13.87 -4.57 10.98
N ALA A 60 -15.07 -5.16 10.91
CA ALA A 60 -16.20 -4.74 11.74
C ALA A 60 -15.92 -4.82 13.26
N ASP A 61 -15.11 -5.79 13.67
CA ASP A 61 -14.82 -6.09 15.08
C ASP A 61 -13.54 -5.41 15.60
N GLU A 62 -12.84 -4.59 14.79
CA GLU A 62 -11.56 -3.97 15.15
C GLU A 62 -11.68 -2.45 15.27
N SER A 63 -11.57 -1.92 16.50
CA SER A 63 -11.64 -0.48 16.76
C SER A 63 -10.52 0.31 16.07
N ARG A 64 -9.32 -0.27 15.96
CA ARG A 64 -8.16 0.36 15.32
C ARG A 64 -8.40 0.71 13.85
N ASP A 65 -9.13 -0.14 13.12
CA ASP A 65 -9.42 0.08 11.70
C ASP A 65 -10.43 1.24 11.52
N TRP A 66 -11.41 1.35 12.42
CA TRP A 66 -12.34 2.48 12.46
C TRP A 66 -11.63 3.79 12.81
N ALA A 67 -10.73 3.76 13.80
CA ALA A 67 -9.95 4.91 14.21
C ALA A 67 -9.05 5.44 13.07
N ARG A 68 -8.38 4.53 12.34
CA ARG A 68 -7.63 4.89 11.13
C ARG A 68 -8.53 5.60 10.13
N CYS A 69 -9.71 5.05 9.84
CA CYS A 69 -10.63 5.66 8.88
C CYS A 69 -11.13 7.02 9.35
N ALA A 70 -11.42 7.20 10.63
CA ALA A 70 -11.80 8.48 11.20
C ALA A 70 -10.68 9.51 11.05
N ARG A 71 -9.42 9.14 11.30
CA ARG A 71 -8.26 10.02 11.09
C ARG A 71 -8.07 10.39 9.63
N LEU A 72 -8.21 9.44 8.70
CA LEU A 72 -8.11 9.69 7.25
C LEU A 72 -9.21 10.64 6.76
N LEU A 73 -10.43 10.47 7.27
CA LEU A 73 -11.57 11.34 6.96
C LEU A 73 -11.43 12.74 7.55
N ALA A 74 -10.90 12.84 8.77
CA ALA A 74 -10.69 14.11 9.46
C ALA A 74 -9.45 14.87 8.98
N GLY A 75 -8.65 14.32 8.06
CA GLY A 75 -7.39 14.92 7.65
C GLY A 75 -6.34 14.96 8.77
N ARG A 76 -6.41 14.01 9.71
CA ARG A 76 -5.49 13.87 10.86
C ARG A 76 -4.68 12.58 10.82
N ALA A 77 -4.73 11.85 9.71
CA ALA A 77 -3.98 10.61 9.56
C ALA A 77 -2.48 10.88 9.51
N ILE A 78 -1.71 9.95 10.06
CA ILE A 78 -0.25 9.97 9.96
C ILE A 78 0.15 9.09 8.78
N GLY A 79 0.68 9.74 7.75
CA GLY A 79 1.26 9.09 6.59
C GLY A 79 2.77 8.91 6.73
N ILE A 80 3.30 7.81 6.21
CA ILE A 80 4.74 7.59 6.13
C ILE A 80 5.20 7.34 4.70
N CYS A 81 6.27 8.02 4.30
CA CYS A 81 6.94 7.87 3.02
C CYS A 81 8.31 7.23 3.22
N PHE A 82 8.55 6.10 2.55
CA PHE A 82 9.84 5.41 2.56
C PHE A 82 10.63 5.67 1.29
N GLY A 83 11.79 6.33 1.41
CA GLY A 83 12.67 6.60 0.28
C GLY A 83 13.37 5.37 -0.31
N GLY A 84 13.81 5.50 -1.55
CA GLY A 84 14.70 4.53 -2.21
C GLY A 84 16.13 4.56 -1.64
N GLY A 85 16.85 3.44 -1.74
CA GLY A 85 18.22 3.30 -1.21
C GLY A 85 18.80 1.87 -1.22
N GLY A 86 18.25 0.97 -2.07
CA GLY A 86 18.67 -0.44 -2.11
C GLY A 86 18.68 -1.13 -0.74
N ALA A 87 19.75 -1.86 -0.42
CA ALA A 87 19.89 -2.57 0.86
C ALA A 87 19.85 -1.65 2.08
N ARG A 88 20.23 -0.37 1.94
CA ARG A 88 20.16 0.61 3.03
C ARG A 88 18.73 0.87 3.48
N GLY A 89 17.76 0.68 2.59
CA GLY A 89 16.34 0.79 2.91
C GLY A 89 15.86 -0.22 3.97
N ASN A 90 16.69 -1.18 4.41
CA ASN A 90 16.39 -1.98 5.60
C ASN A 90 16.26 -1.12 6.87
N CYS A 91 16.80 0.11 6.89
CA CYS A 91 16.64 1.05 7.99
C CYS A 91 15.16 1.37 8.26
N HIS A 92 14.31 1.32 7.23
CA HIS A 92 12.87 1.56 7.33
C HIS A 92 12.20 0.62 8.34
N PHE A 93 12.63 -0.63 8.45
CA PHE A 93 12.10 -1.57 9.43
C PHE A 93 12.47 -1.19 10.87
N GLY A 94 13.63 -0.57 11.06
CA GLY A 94 14.04 0.04 12.33
C GLY A 94 13.19 1.25 12.70
N VAL A 95 12.91 2.13 11.74
CA VAL A 95 12.03 3.28 11.94
C VAL A 95 10.62 2.83 12.29
N ILE A 96 10.07 1.84 11.59
CA ILE A 96 8.76 1.25 11.90
C ILE A 96 8.75 0.70 13.33
N LYS A 97 9.83 0.04 13.77
CA LYS A 97 9.94 -0.45 15.15
C LYS A 97 9.90 0.70 16.17
N ALA A 98 10.59 1.81 15.90
CA ALA A 98 10.57 2.98 16.78
C ALA A 98 9.18 3.64 16.83
N LEU A 99 8.48 3.75 15.69
CA LEU A 99 7.11 4.25 15.63
C LEU A 99 6.15 3.36 16.43
N GLN A 100 6.30 2.04 16.32
CA GLN A 100 5.51 1.06 17.10
C GLN A 100 5.77 1.17 18.60
N GLU A 101 7.01 1.41 19.02
CA GLU A 101 7.38 1.58 20.43
C GLU A 101 6.78 2.85 21.05
N LEU A 102 6.62 3.90 20.25
CA LEU A 102 6.01 5.17 20.67
C LEU A 102 4.49 5.20 20.46
N ASP A 103 3.87 4.09 20.06
CA ASP A 103 2.45 3.98 19.71
C ASP A 103 1.99 4.98 18.64
N ILE A 104 2.88 5.39 17.73
CA ILE A 104 2.55 6.29 16.62
C ILE A 104 1.83 5.46 15.54
N PRO A 105 0.54 5.74 15.25
CA PRO A 105 -0.17 5.00 14.22
C PRO A 105 0.39 5.33 12.83
N ILE A 106 0.41 4.35 11.94
CA ILE A 106 0.71 4.56 10.51
C ILE A 106 -0.56 4.24 9.74
N ASP A 107 -1.19 5.28 9.21
CA ASP A 107 -2.54 5.20 8.63
C ASP A 107 -2.50 5.07 7.11
N VAL A 108 -1.44 5.55 6.46
CA VAL A 108 -1.20 5.42 5.02
C VAL A 108 0.30 5.36 4.73
N VAL A 109 0.69 4.58 3.73
CA VAL A 109 2.09 4.33 3.40
C VAL A 109 2.36 4.60 1.93
N SER A 110 3.48 5.23 1.65
CA SER A 110 4.03 5.35 0.31
C SER A 110 5.51 4.97 0.30
N GLY A 111 6.03 4.62 -0.88
CA GLY A 111 7.47 4.44 -0.99
C GLY A 111 7.97 4.19 -2.40
N THR A 112 9.29 4.29 -2.53
CA THR A 112 9.99 4.17 -3.82
C THR A 112 11.11 3.14 -3.70
N SER A 113 11.29 2.31 -4.73
CA SER A 113 12.33 1.28 -4.76
C SER A 113 12.23 0.34 -3.55
N PHE A 114 13.30 0.18 -2.78
CA PHE A 114 13.26 -0.60 -1.54
C PHE A 114 12.25 -0.05 -0.51
N GLY A 115 11.99 1.25 -0.50
CA GLY A 115 10.91 1.84 0.29
C GLY A 115 9.52 1.31 -0.08
N ALA A 116 9.28 1.03 -1.36
CA ALA A 116 8.04 0.37 -1.80
C ALA A 116 7.94 -1.06 -1.26
N LEU A 117 9.06 -1.80 -1.22
CA LEU A 117 9.11 -3.14 -0.61
C LEU A 117 8.82 -3.08 0.89
N ALA A 118 9.50 -2.19 1.63
CA ALA A 118 9.30 -2.01 3.07
C ALA A 118 7.85 -1.61 3.39
N GLY A 119 7.31 -0.64 2.66
CA GLY A 119 5.93 -0.18 2.82
C GLY A 119 4.88 -1.23 2.48
N ALA A 120 5.10 -2.03 1.44
CA ALA A 120 4.21 -3.13 1.08
C ALA A 120 4.26 -4.28 2.12
N VAL A 121 5.46 -4.60 2.64
CA VAL A 121 5.65 -5.59 3.71
C VAL A 121 4.94 -5.13 4.99
N TYR A 122 5.09 -3.86 5.37
CA TYR A 122 4.38 -3.28 6.49
C TYR A 122 2.86 -3.36 6.32
N SER A 123 2.35 -2.86 5.20
CA SER A 123 0.91 -2.82 4.92
C SER A 123 0.29 -4.22 4.84
N MET A 124 1.06 -5.21 4.37
CA MET A 124 0.67 -6.61 4.38
C MET A 124 0.55 -7.21 5.80
N SER A 125 1.38 -6.73 6.73
CA SER A 125 1.39 -7.16 8.14
C SER A 125 0.34 -6.42 9.00
N ALA A 126 -0.24 -5.33 8.52
CA ALA A 126 -1.21 -4.51 9.26
C ALA A 126 -2.38 -5.28 9.92
N PRO A 127 -2.95 -6.36 9.33
CA PRO A 127 -3.98 -7.14 10.02
C PRO A 127 -3.51 -7.79 11.34
N GLU A 128 -2.22 -8.07 11.45
CA GLU A 128 -1.56 -8.70 12.59
C GLU A 128 -0.15 -8.10 12.78
N PRO A 129 -0.04 -6.91 13.40
CA PRO A 129 1.23 -6.16 13.48
C PRO A 129 2.38 -6.92 14.15
N SER A 130 2.06 -7.84 15.08
CA SER A 130 3.03 -8.74 15.72
C SER A 130 3.73 -9.70 14.76
N SER A 131 3.17 -9.92 13.56
CA SER A 131 3.76 -10.77 12.54
C SER A 131 4.90 -10.11 11.75
N LEU A 132 5.04 -8.78 11.84
CA LEU A 132 6.00 -8.01 11.05
C LEU A 132 7.45 -8.51 11.23
N PRO A 133 7.99 -8.71 12.44
CA PRO A 133 9.37 -9.18 12.60
C PRO A 133 9.62 -10.54 11.96
N GLY A 134 8.66 -11.47 12.07
CA GLY A 134 8.75 -12.79 11.45
C GLY A 134 8.68 -12.74 9.94
N LEU A 135 7.90 -11.80 9.39
CA LEU A 135 7.84 -11.54 7.96
C LEU A 135 9.15 -10.92 7.44
N VAL A 136 9.67 -9.88 8.10
CA VAL A 136 10.96 -9.25 7.75
C VAL A 136 12.08 -10.28 7.77
N LYS A 137 12.19 -11.09 8.83
CA LYS A 137 13.19 -12.17 8.93
C LYS A 137 13.06 -13.20 7.80
N ARG A 138 11.83 -13.49 7.36
CA ARG A 138 11.60 -14.40 6.23
C ARG A 138 12.06 -13.78 4.91
N VAL A 139 11.62 -12.55 4.63
CA VAL A 139 11.89 -11.89 3.34
C VAL A 139 13.37 -11.50 3.26
N MET A 140 13.86 -10.73 4.23
CA MET A 140 15.24 -10.20 4.24
C MET A 140 16.27 -11.26 4.62
N GLY A 141 16.01 -12.04 5.68
CA GLY A 141 16.99 -12.99 6.20
C GLY A 141 17.07 -14.32 5.46
N LYS A 142 16.04 -14.70 4.69
CA LYS A 142 16.00 -16.01 3.98
C LYS A 142 15.79 -15.91 2.48
N GLN A 143 14.89 -15.04 2.02
CA GLN A 143 14.53 -14.98 0.60
C GLN A 143 15.51 -14.15 -0.21
N PHE A 144 15.91 -12.96 0.28
CA PHE A 144 16.93 -12.11 -0.33
C PHE A 144 18.34 -12.66 -0.04
N SER A 145 18.99 -13.18 -1.07
CA SER A 145 20.28 -13.87 -0.99
C SER A 145 21.19 -13.40 -2.11
N THR A 146 22.34 -12.85 -1.74
CA THR A 146 23.36 -12.38 -2.68
C THR A 146 23.85 -13.48 -3.61
N ARG A 147 24.00 -14.72 -3.10
CA ARG A 147 24.39 -15.87 -3.92
C ARG A 147 23.34 -16.20 -4.98
N LYS A 148 22.06 -16.25 -4.62
CA LYS A 148 20.98 -16.55 -5.58
C LYS A 148 20.80 -15.43 -6.58
N MET A 149 20.98 -14.17 -6.16
CA MET A 149 21.03 -13.03 -7.06
C MET A 149 22.18 -13.16 -8.05
N LEU A 150 23.38 -13.54 -7.61
CA LEU A 150 24.54 -13.77 -8.49
C LEU A 150 24.32 -14.92 -9.49
N MET A 151 23.53 -15.94 -9.13
CA MET A 151 23.13 -17.00 -10.07
C MET A 151 22.15 -16.52 -11.15
N ASP A 152 21.54 -15.35 -10.98
CA ASP A 152 20.66 -14.70 -11.96
C ASP A 152 21.41 -13.70 -12.87
N LEU A 153 22.76 -13.73 -12.84
CA LEU A 153 23.60 -12.91 -13.69
C LEU A 153 23.31 -13.22 -15.17
N ASN A 154 23.23 -12.14 -15.94
CA ASN A 154 23.00 -12.13 -17.37
C ASN A 154 24.15 -11.41 -18.08
N PHE A 155 24.38 -11.74 -19.34
CA PHE A 155 25.30 -10.97 -20.17
C PHE A 155 24.69 -9.59 -20.46
N PRO A 156 25.29 -8.48 -20.01
CA PRO A 156 24.60 -7.21 -19.91
C PRO A 156 24.54 -6.50 -21.27
N ARG A 157 23.58 -6.88 -22.12
CA ARG A 157 23.11 -6.02 -23.23
C ARG A 157 22.11 -4.99 -22.74
N THR A 158 21.28 -5.35 -21.76
CA THR A 158 20.22 -4.50 -21.17
C THR A 158 20.36 -4.34 -19.66
N SER A 159 20.77 -5.41 -18.95
CA SER A 159 20.89 -5.43 -17.49
C SER A 159 21.83 -6.54 -17.01
N TYR A 160 22.45 -6.36 -15.85
CA TYR A 160 23.33 -7.35 -15.22
C TYR A 160 22.60 -8.59 -14.72
N PHE A 161 21.34 -8.46 -14.32
CA PHE A 161 20.51 -9.58 -13.86
C PHE A 161 19.31 -9.76 -14.79
N THR A 162 18.81 -10.98 -14.93
CA THR A 162 17.58 -11.24 -15.71
C THR A 162 16.34 -10.68 -14.99
N GLY A 163 16.40 -10.56 -13.67
CA GLY A 163 15.29 -10.15 -12.83
C GLY A 163 14.33 -11.28 -12.50
N ALA A 164 14.55 -12.50 -13.00
CA ALA A 164 13.75 -13.67 -12.69
C ALA A 164 13.81 -14.01 -11.20
N TYR A 165 14.99 -13.89 -10.59
CA TYR A 165 15.15 -14.13 -9.17
C TYR A 165 14.36 -13.14 -8.32
N LEU A 166 14.49 -11.83 -8.61
CA LEU A 166 13.74 -10.79 -7.91
C LEU A 166 12.22 -10.98 -8.09
N ASN A 167 11.77 -11.33 -9.29
CA ASN A 167 10.36 -11.63 -9.56
C ASN A 167 9.85 -12.79 -8.69
N ASN A 168 10.64 -13.86 -8.55
CA ASN A 168 10.26 -15.03 -7.77
C ASN A 168 10.18 -14.71 -6.28
N VAL A 169 11.19 -13.99 -5.74
CA VAL A 169 11.17 -13.53 -4.35
C VAL A 169 9.91 -12.71 -4.05
N LEU A 170 9.62 -11.70 -4.88
CA LEU A 170 8.45 -10.84 -4.67
C LEU A 170 7.12 -11.59 -4.85
N LYS A 171 7.04 -12.53 -5.81
CA LYS A 171 5.86 -13.39 -5.99
C LYS A 171 5.64 -14.30 -4.79
N GLU A 172 6.69 -14.87 -4.21
CA GLU A 172 6.59 -15.69 -3.00
C GLU A 172 6.19 -14.86 -1.79
N THR A 173 6.76 -13.67 -1.63
CA THR A 173 6.49 -12.77 -0.50
C THR A 173 5.04 -12.27 -0.51
N PHE A 174 4.57 -11.76 -1.65
CA PHE A 174 3.24 -11.13 -1.74
C PHE A 174 2.14 -12.08 -2.23
N ALA A 175 2.50 -13.24 -2.77
CA ALA A 175 1.58 -14.24 -3.30
C ALA A 175 0.51 -13.61 -4.23
N ARG A 176 -0.78 -13.85 -3.94
CA ARG A 176 -1.92 -13.33 -4.70
C ARG A 176 -2.45 -11.99 -4.18
N ARG A 177 -1.70 -11.27 -3.35
CA ARG A 177 -2.16 -10.00 -2.78
C ARG A 177 -2.06 -8.87 -3.80
N ARG A 178 -2.97 -7.91 -3.65
CA ARG A 178 -3.10 -6.73 -4.49
C ARG A 178 -3.06 -5.47 -3.62
N ALA A 179 -2.60 -4.36 -4.17
CA ALA A 179 -2.41 -3.12 -3.42
C ALA A 179 -3.75 -2.59 -2.88
N GLU A 180 -4.78 -2.62 -3.72
CA GLU A 180 -6.12 -2.15 -3.39
C GLU A 180 -6.82 -2.96 -2.30
N ASP A 181 -6.33 -4.18 -2.00
CA ASP A 181 -6.89 -5.07 -0.98
C ASP A 181 -6.21 -4.90 0.41
N LEU A 182 -5.24 -3.99 0.55
CA LEU A 182 -4.52 -3.77 1.81
C LEU A 182 -5.34 -2.95 2.83
N LEU A 183 -5.22 -3.30 4.12
CA LEU A 183 -5.91 -2.58 5.21
C LEU A 183 -5.36 -1.15 5.35
N VAL A 184 -4.05 -1.04 5.46
CA VAL A 184 -3.34 0.24 5.40
C VAL A 184 -3.15 0.56 3.92
N PRO A 185 -3.70 1.67 3.40
CA PRO A 185 -3.52 2.06 2.02
C PRO A 185 -2.03 2.22 1.70
N PHE A 186 -1.64 1.66 0.56
CA PHE A 186 -0.26 1.63 0.09
C PHE A 186 -0.18 2.18 -1.32
N ALA A 187 0.83 3.02 -1.57
CA ALA A 187 1.18 3.49 -2.90
C ALA A 187 2.68 3.38 -3.15
N CYS A 188 3.09 3.23 -4.40
CA CYS A 188 4.49 3.33 -4.78
C CYS A 188 4.66 3.94 -6.17
N THR A 189 5.82 4.52 -6.44
CA THR A 189 6.10 5.14 -7.73
C THR A 189 7.05 4.30 -8.58
N SER A 190 6.89 4.39 -9.89
CA SER A 190 7.88 3.99 -10.87
C SER A 190 8.03 5.09 -11.92
N THR A 191 9.10 5.02 -12.71
CA THR A 191 9.30 5.94 -13.82
C THR A 191 8.91 5.26 -15.13
N ASP A 192 8.01 5.87 -15.91
CA ASP A 192 7.70 5.38 -17.26
C ASP A 192 8.65 6.01 -18.28
N ILE A 193 9.49 5.20 -18.91
CA ILE A 193 10.47 5.67 -19.89
C ILE A 193 9.92 5.70 -21.33
N VAL A 194 8.69 5.23 -21.56
CA VAL A 194 8.01 5.37 -22.85
C VAL A 194 7.19 6.65 -22.87
N GLN A 195 6.48 6.93 -21.76
CA GLN A 195 5.63 8.12 -21.63
C GLN A 195 6.36 9.31 -20.99
N PHE A 196 7.57 9.12 -20.49
CA PHE A 196 8.40 10.14 -19.81
C PHE A 196 7.70 10.80 -18.61
N GLU A 197 6.94 10.01 -17.85
CA GLU A 197 6.16 10.51 -16.71
C GLU A 197 6.35 9.67 -15.44
N GLU A 198 5.98 10.27 -14.32
CA GLU A 198 5.81 9.55 -13.06
C GLU A 198 4.60 8.63 -13.13
N LYS A 199 4.80 7.34 -12.83
CA LYS A 199 3.71 6.39 -12.71
C LYS A 199 3.45 6.05 -11.23
N MET A 200 2.34 6.55 -10.71
CA MET A 200 1.86 6.24 -9.36
C MET A 200 1.05 4.94 -9.35
N HIS A 201 1.49 3.96 -8.55
CA HIS A 201 0.80 2.68 -8.38
C HIS A 201 0.01 2.67 -7.07
N ARG A 202 -1.31 2.53 -7.19
CA ARG A 202 -2.23 2.33 -6.06
C ARG A 202 -3.02 1.03 -6.16
N GLU A 203 -3.02 0.44 -7.35
CA GLU A 203 -3.75 -0.77 -7.70
C GLU A 203 -2.83 -1.75 -8.42
N GLY A 204 -3.18 -3.03 -8.35
CA GLY A 204 -2.48 -4.08 -9.09
C GLY A 204 -1.84 -5.14 -8.21
N PRO A 205 -1.27 -6.20 -8.81
CA PRO A 205 -0.56 -7.24 -8.08
C PRO A 205 0.64 -6.63 -7.34
N LEU A 206 0.70 -6.81 -6.01
CA LEU A 206 1.73 -6.17 -5.17
C LEU A 206 3.14 -6.50 -5.65
N TRP A 207 3.40 -7.77 -5.95
CA TRP A 207 4.71 -8.20 -6.44
C TRP A 207 5.14 -7.46 -7.71
N ARG A 208 4.20 -7.10 -8.57
CA ARG A 208 4.49 -6.49 -9.88
C ARG A 208 4.76 -5.00 -9.74
N ILE A 209 3.95 -4.28 -8.97
CA ILE A 209 4.14 -2.83 -8.77
C ILE A 209 5.39 -2.55 -7.92
N VAL A 210 5.66 -3.37 -6.90
CA VAL A 210 6.90 -3.29 -6.11
C VAL A 210 8.10 -3.65 -6.99
N ARG A 211 8.00 -4.69 -7.83
CA ARG A 211 9.05 -5.02 -8.80
C ARG A 211 9.32 -3.88 -9.76
N ALA A 212 8.28 -3.20 -10.25
CA ALA A 212 8.40 -2.04 -11.14
C ALA A 212 9.18 -0.92 -10.43
N SER A 213 8.76 -0.56 -9.21
CA SER A 213 9.39 0.47 -8.38
C SER A 213 10.86 0.15 -8.04
N MET A 214 11.25 -1.13 -7.97
CA MET A 214 12.63 -1.60 -7.72
C MET A 214 13.44 -1.88 -9.00
N SER A 215 13.00 -1.41 -10.17
CA SER A 215 13.64 -1.70 -11.47
C SER A 215 14.84 -0.77 -11.76
N LEU A 216 15.90 -0.89 -10.97
CA LEU A 216 17.10 -0.05 -11.14
C LEU A 216 17.75 -0.30 -12.51
N VAL A 217 17.98 0.79 -13.27
CA VAL A 217 18.48 0.73 -14.65
C VAL A 217 19.88 0.12 -14.68
N GLY A 218 20.09 -0.81 -15.62
CA GLY A 218 21.33 -1.57 -15.74
C GLY A 218 21.46 -2.71 -14.73
N PHE A 219 20.71 -2.70 -13.62
CA PHE A 219 20.72 -3.79 -12.64
C PHE A 219 19.74 -4.90 -13.05
N VAL A 220 18.46 -4.57 -13.17
CA VAL A 220 17.41 -5.47 -13.64
C VAL A 220 16.70 -4.85 -14.85
N PRO A 221 16.11 -5.65 -15.76
CA PRO A 221 15.50 -5.08 -16.95
C PRO A 221 14.28 -4.23 -16.57
N PRO A 222 13.99 -3.17 -17.35
CA PRO A 222 12.74 -2.43 -17.25
C PRO A 222 11.55 -3.39 -17.35
N LEU A 223 10.50 -3.11 -16.57
CA LEU A 223 9.33 -3.97 -16.48
C LEU A 223 8.23 -3.49 -17.44
N PRO A 224 7.87 -4.27 -18.47
CA PRO A 224 6.72 -3.94 -19.31
C PRO A 224 5.46 -3.93 -18.47
N TYR A 225 4.62 -2.92 -18.66
CA TYR A 225 3.40 -2.76 -17.90
C TYR A 225 2.27 -2.34 -18.83
N GLN A 226 1.14 -3.03 -18.72
CA GLN A 226 0.00 -2.82 -19.59
C GLN A 226 -1.20 -2.48 -18.72
N GLU A 227 -1.78 -1.32 -19.01
CA GLU A 227 -3.01 -0.88 -18.38
C GLU A 227 -4.08 -0.66 -19.42
N ARG A 228 -5.29 -1.08 -19.08
CA ARG A 228 -6.45 -0.80 -19.90
C ARG A 228 -7.04 0.52 -19.45
N ARG A 229 -7.07 1.50 -20.35
CA ARG A 229 -7.68 2.79 -20.10
C ARG A 229 -9.19 2.60 -19.92
N ALA A 230 -9.74 3.26 -18.90
CA ALA A 230 -11.13 3.09 -18.51
C ALA A 230 -12.13 3.71 -19.51
N GLU A 231 -11.70 4.71 -20.27
CA GLU A 231 -12.55 5.52 -21.16
C GLU A 231 -12.86 4.81 -22.49
N ASP A 232 -11.82 4.30 -23.16
CA ASP A 232 -11.87 3.76 -24.53
C ASP A 232 -11.49 2.26 -24.58
N GLY A 233 -11.06 1.68 -23.47
CA GLY A 233 -10.58 0.30 -23.40
C GLY A 233 -9.24 0.06 -24.09
N ALA A 234 -8.54 1.12 -24.53
CA ALA A 234 -7.24 1.02 -25.17
C ALA A 234 -6.20 0.49 -24.17
N VAL A 235 -5.26 -0.32 -24.68
CA VAL A 235 -4.16 -0.85 -23.87
C VAL A 235 -3.00 0.13 -23.97
N ASN A 236 -2.75 0.87 -22.91
CA ASN A 236 -1.54 1.66 -22.79
C ASN A 236 -0.38 0.74 -22.39
N THR A 237 0.73 0.85 -23.10
CA THR A 237 1.93 0.06 -22.85
C THR A 237 3.03 0.97 -22.33
N SER A 238 3.35 0.79 -21.06
CA SER A 238 4.41 1.47 -20.34
C SER A 238 5.63 0.58 -20.22
N LEU A 239 6.80 1.19 -20.12
CA LEU A 239 8.02 0.48 -19.75
C LEU A 239 8.57 1.11 -18.47
N LEU A 240 8.52 0.37 -17.36
CA LEU A 240 8.73 0.92 -16.04
C LEU A 240 10.14 0.65 -15.53
N VAL A 241 10.79 1.70 -15.02
CA VAL A 241 12.04 1.64 -14.27
C VAL A 241 11.82 2.14 -12.85
N ASP A 242 12.87 2.13 -12.01
CA ASP A 242 12.80 2.56 -10.61
C ASP A 242 12.12 3.94 -10.46
N GLY A 243 11.32 4.12 -9.40
CA GLY A 243 10.60 5.39 -9.19
C GLY A 243 11.51 6.54 -8.79
N GLY A 244 12.71 6.26 -8.27
CA GLY A 244 13.59 7.30 -7.75
C GLY A 244 14.22 8.18 -8.81
N TYR A 245 14.11 7.83 -10.10
CA TYR A 245 14.53 8.73 -11.19
C TYR A 245 13.57 9.90 -11.41
N VAL A 246 12.34 9.84 -10.88
CA VAL A 246 11.38 10.94 -10.98
C VAL A 246 10.92 11.37 -9.61
N ASN A 247 10.46 10.46 -8.76
CA ASN A 247 9.92 10.81 -7.45
C ASN A 247 10.42 9.83 -6.37
N GLN A 248 11.46 10.25 -5.66
CA GLN A 248 12.05 9.46 -4.59
C GLN A 248 11.18 9.42 -3.34
N TYR A 249 10.36 10.46 -3.11
CA TYR A 249 9.48 10.59 -1.95
C TYR A 249 8.05 10.95 -2.38
N PRO A 250 7.21 9.95 -2.68
CA PRO A 250 5.81 10.15 -3.03
C PRO A 250 4.98 10.61 -1.83
N ILE A 251 5.11 11.88 -1.47
CA ILE A 251 4.40 12.51 -0.34
C ILE A 251 3.00 12.95 -0.75
N GLU A 252 2.81 13.38 -2.00
CA GLU A 252 1.53 13.91 -2.53
C GLU A 252 0.42 12.88 -2.36
N VAL A 253 0.72 11.62 -2.69
CA VAL A 253 -0.26 10.53 -2.58
C VAL A 253 -0.68 10.30 -1.13
N LEU A 254 0.17 10.57 -0.14
CA LEU A 254 -0.23 10.48 1.28
C LEU A 254 -1.27 11.55 1.63
N LYS A 255 -1.00 12.80 1.23
CA LYS A 255 -1.91 13.94 1.44
C LYS A 255 -3.23 13.71 0.71
N GLU A 256 -3.20 13.20 -0.52
CA GLU A 256 -4.40 12.82 -1.28
C GLU A 256 -5.26 11.77 -0.57
N HIS A 257 -4.64 10.86 0.22
CA HIS A 257 -5.35 9.86 1.02
C HIS A 257 -5.84 10.38 2.37
N GLY A 258 -5.60 11.65 2.71
CA GLY A 258 -6.05 12.25 3.96
C GLY A 258 -5.00 12.26 5.08
N ALA A 259 -3.72 12.06 4.75
CA ALA A 259 -2.65 12.31 5.72
C ALA A 259 -2.57 13.82 6.04
N GLY A 260 -2.81 14.15 7.32
CA GLY A 260 -2.59 15.49 7.86
C GLY A 260 -1.16 15.70 8.34
N ILE A 261 -0.49 14.60 8.70
CA ILE A 261 0.90 14.59 9.15
C ILE A 261 1.66 13.61 8.28
N VAL A 262 2.79 14.04 7.73
CA VAL A 262 3.66 13.23 6.87
C VAL A 262 5.04 13.08 7.50
N ILE A 263 5.42 11.83 7.74
CA ILE A 263 6.77 11.44 8.14
C ILE A 263 7.50 10.89 6.91
N CYS A 264 8.68 11.43 6.60
CA CYS A 264 9.54 10.95 5.52
C CYS A 264 10.79 10.26 6.09
N VAL A 265 11.16 9.10 5.53
CA VAL A 265 12.39 8.40 5.90
C VAL A 265 13.34 8.39 4.71
N VAL A 266 14.51 9.03 4.90
CA VAL A 266 15.52 9.18 3.86
C VAL A 266 16.53 8.05 3.97
N ALA A 267 16.49 7.10 3.03
CA ALA A 267 17.46 6.00 2.94
C ALA A 267 18.66 6.35 2.03
N CYS A 268 19.16 7.58 2.14
CA CYS A 268 20.31 8.10 1.41
C CYS A 268 21.43 8.53 2.35
N PRO A 269 22.70 8.18 2.07
CA PRO A 269 23.81 8.84 2.72
C PRO A 269 24.16 10.18 2.08
N ASP A 270 24.77 11.08 2.84
CA ASP A 270 25.41 12.25 2.26
C ASP A 270 26.60 11.81 1.40
N TYR A 271 26.54 12.10 0.10
CA TYR A 271 27.65 11.83 -0.80
C TYR A 271 28.71 12.90 -0.64
N ALA A 272 29.88 12.51 -0.14
CA ALA A 272 31.07 13.33 -0.32
C ALA A 272 31.31 13.56 -1.83
N PRO A 273 31.83 14.74 -2.21
CA PRO A 273 32.33 14.97 -3.55
C PRO A 273 33.34 13.88 -3.91
N VAL A 274 33.11 13.13 -4.98
CA VAL A 274 34.10 12.17 -5.48
C VAL A 274 35.17 12.94 -6.22
N CYS A 275 36.43 12.59 -5.96
CA CYS A 275 37.54 13.10 -6.78
C CYS A 275 37.38 12.54 -8.20
N THR A 276 37.02 13.41 -9.15
CA THR A 276 36.68 13.05 -10.53
C THR A 276 37.87 13.09 -11.48
N ASP A 277 39.09 13.24 -10.99
CA ASP A 277 40.30 13.38 -11.83
C ASP A 277 40.85 12.02 -12.30
N TYR A 278 39.98 11.13 -12.78
CA TYR A 278 40.36 9.83 -13.37
C TYR A 278 40.64 9.91 -14.88
N GLY A 279 40.61 11.12 -15.44
CA GLY A 279 40.80 11.43 -16.85
C GLY A 279 39.54 11.21 -17.73
N ASP A 280 39.65 11.55 -19.02
CA ASP A 280 38.52 11.54 -19.96
C ASP A 280 38.18 10.14 -20.51
N VAL A 281 38.99 9.12 -20.20
CA VAL A 281 38.87 7.77 -20.77
C VAL A 281 38.96 6.70 -19.68
N VAL A 282 37.88 5.93 -19.52
CA VAL A 282 37.84 4.78 -18.61
C VAL A 282 37.96 3.48 -19.40
N ARG A 283 39.06 2.74 -19.18
CA ARG A 283 39.22 1.37 -19.69
C ARG A 283 38.68 0.37 -18.68
N GLY A 284 37.38 0.08 -18.75
CA GLY A 284 36.66 -0.77 -17.78
C GLY A 284 37.36 -2.11 -17.48
N GLY A 285 37.84 -2.82 -18.51
CA GLY A 285 38.56 -4.08 -18.32
C GLY A 285 39.87 -3.94 -17.53
N LEU A 286 40.59 -2.83 -17.68
CA LEU A 286 41.81 -2.54 -16.92
C LEU A 286 41.47 -2.23 -15.46
N VAL A 287 40.42 -1.43 -15.21
CA VAL A 287 39.94 -1.11 -13.86
C VAL A 287 39.46 -2.37 -13.14
N THR A 288 38.71 -3.24 -13.81
CA THR A 288 38.28 -4.53 -13.25
C THR A 288 39.47 -5.42 -12.93
N LEU A 289 40.43 -5.58 -13.86
CA LEU A 289 41.63 -6.39 -13.64
C LEU A 289 42.47 -5.86 -12.45
N GLN A 290 42.63 -4.55 -12.35
CA GLN A 290 43.38 -3.91 -11.26
C GLN A 290 42.69 -4.10 -9.90
N ARG A 291 41.36 -3.98 -9.84
CA ARG A 291 40.58 -4.20 -8.61
C ARG A 291 40.57 -5.66 -8.17
N THR A 292 40.41 -6.59 -9.09
CA THR A 292 40.32 -8.03 -8.78
C THR A 292 41.67 -8.63 -8.42
N PHE A 293 42.76 -8.21 -9.08
CA PHE A 293 44.08 -8.81 -8.90
C PHE A 293 45.06 -7.93 -8.09
N GLY A 294 44.59 -6.83 -7.49
CA GLY A 294 45.39 -5.99 -6.60
C GLY A 294 46.60 -5.32 -7.27
N CYS A 295 46.67 -5.32 -8.59
CA CYS A 295 47.79 -4.78 -9.37
C CYS A 295 47.73 -3.25 -9.44
N ARG A 296 47.79 -2.56 -8.30
CA ARG A 296 47.80 -1.09 -8.15
C ARG A 296 49.06 -0.41 -8.71
N ARG A 297 50.06 -1.17 -9.13
CA ARG A 297 51.40 -0.67 -9.50
C ARG A 297 51.47 0.28 -10.70
N ARG A 298 50.36 0.50 -11.44
CA ARG A 298 50.38 1.23 -12.72
C ARG A 298 49.40 2.39 -12.83
N TRP A 299 48.54 2.62 -11.85
CA TRP A 299 47.54 3.69 -11.90
C TRP A 299 47.46 4.42 -10.57
N THR A 300 47.63 5.74 -10.63
CA THR A 300 47.74 6.65 -9.47
C THR A 300 46.57 7.65 -9.39
N GLY A 301 45.62 7.59 -10.31
CA GLY A 301 44.42 8.43 -10.31
C GLY A 301 43.33 7.88 -9.37
N PRO A 302 42.34 8.71 -8.99
CA PRO A 302 41.17 8.30 -8.20
C PRO A 302 40.29 7.28 -8.95
N ASP A 303 39.73 6.29 -8.25
CA ASP A 303 38.80 5.28 -8.78
C ASP A 303 37.59 5.89 -9.52
N PRO A 304 37.27 5.53 -10.79
CA PRO A 304 36.03 5.97 -11.39
C PRO A 304 34.81 5.39 -10.65
N PRO A 305 33.69 6.11 -10.61
CA PRO A 305 32.48 5.66 -9.92
C PRO A 305 31.93 4.39 -10.56
N SER A 306 31.33 3.52 -9.74
CA SER A 306 30.67 2.31 -10.24
C SER A 306 29.36 2.63 -10.94
N GLN A 307 28.87 1.74 -11.81
CA GLN A 307 27.54 1.90 -12.44
C GLN A 307 26.43 2.10 -11.39
N ALA A 308 26.48 1.35 -10.28
CA ALA A 308 25.50 1.49 -9.20
C ALA A 308 25.57 2.89 -8.54
N GLU A 309 26.78 3.41 -8.33
CA GLU A 309 26.99 4.74 -7.76
C GLU A 309 26.51 5.86 -8.71
N ILE A 310 26.74 5.71 -10.02
CA ILE A 310 26.23 6.66 -11.02
C ILE A 310 24.70 6.69 -10.99
N GLN A 311 24.05 5.52 -11.04
CA GLN A 311 22.59 5.43 -10.99
C GLN A 311 22.01 6.04 -9.72
N GLU A 312 22.66 5.77 -8.59
CA GLU A 312 22.26 6.31 -7.31
C GLU A 312 22.37 7.84 -7.27
N ARG A 313 23.50 8.42 -7.71
CA ARG A 313 23.67 9.87 -7.83
C ARG A 313 22.64 10.53 -8.75
N LEU A 314 22.26 9.86 -9.85
CA LEU A 314 21.23 10.37 -10.76
C LEU A 314 19.84 10.43 -10.10
N MET A 315 19.47 9.42 -9.31
CA MET A 315 18.20 9.44 -8.56
C MET A 315 18.17 10.63 -7.59
N PHE A 316 19.27 10.85 -6.86
CA PHE A 316 19.38 11.95 -5.90
C PHE A 316 19.48 13.33 -6.53
N LEU A 317 20.07 13.44 -7.72
CA LEU A 317 20.13 14.70 -8.46
C LEU A 317 18.72 15.22 -8.73
N VAL A 318 17.83 14.36 -9.23
CA VAL A 318 16.44 14.74 -9.54
C VAL A 318 15.72 15.21 -8.29
N GLU A 319 15.95 14.55 -7.17
CA GLU A 319 15.40 14.97 -5.88
C GLU A 319 15.95 16.34 -5.42
N SER A 320 17.26 16.59 -5.55
CA SER A 320 17.86 17.88 -5.19
C SER A 320 17.37 19.04 -6.06
N MET A 321 16.94 18.74 -7.29
CA MET A 321 16.35 19.72 -8.21
C MET A 321 14.86 19.95 -7.94
N LYS A 322 14.17 19.01 -7.28
CA LYS A 322 12.80 19.22 -6.79
C LYS A 322 12.86 20.05 -5.51
N GLU A 323 11.82 20.84 -5.24
CA GLU A 323 11.66 21.50 -3.93
C GLU A 323 11.89 20.46 -2.82
N SER A 324 12.78 20.77 -1.88
CA SER A 324 13.31 19.79 -0.93
C SER A 324 12.16 19.04 -0.24
N HIS A 325 12.21 17.71 -0.19
CA HIS A 325 11.21 16.91 0.54
C HIS A 325 11.05 17.36 2.01
N SER A 326 12.09 17.96 2.60
CA SER A 326 12.06 18.59 3.92
C SER A 326 11.03 19.73 4.02
N SER A 327 10.67 20.38 2.91
CA SER A 327 9.59 21.38 2.85
C SER A 327 8.19 20.77 2.69
N ARG A 328 8.11 19.51 2.22
CA ARG A 328 6.85 18.82 1.90
C ARG A 328 6.39 17.86 3.01
N ALA A 329 7.32 17.34 3.81
CA ALA A 329 7.09 16.48 4.97
C ALA A 329 7.17 17.27 6.28
N ASP A 330 6.36 16.89 7.26
CA ASP A 330 6.34 17.55 8.58
C ASP A 330 7.45 17.05 9.51
N LEU A 331 7.93 15.84 9.27
CA LEU A 331 9.10 15.26 9.94
C LEU A 331 9.92 14.46 8.92
N THR A 332 11.23 14.68 8.88
CA THR A 332 12.15 13.87 8.07
C THR A 332 13.18 13.20 8.96
N ILE A 333 13.34 11.89 8.81
CA ILE A 333 14.29 11.07 9.56
C ILE A 333 15.45 10.69 8.64
N TYR A 334 16.68 10.96 9.09
CA TYR A 334 17.93 10.66 8.41
C TYR A 334 18.74 9.61 9.18
N PRO A 335 18.62 8.31 8.85
CA PRO A 335 19.47 7.27 9.42
C PRO A 335 20.93 7.35 8.93
N GLU A 336 21.90 7.05 9.80
CA GLU A 336 23.33 7.07 9.46
C GLU A 336 23.78 5.81 8.70
N ILE A 337 23.49 5.76 7.39
CA ILE A 337 23.68 4.56 6.54
C ILE A 337 24.84 4.65 5.54
N ALA A 338 25.73 5.63 5.67
CA ALA A 338 26.86 5.84 4.76
C ALA A 338 27.83 4.66 4.69
N GLY A 339 27.97 3.89 5.76
CA GLY A 339 28.87 2.72 5.83
C GLY A 339 28.40 1.48 5.07
N TYR A 340 27.21 1.48 4.47
CA TYR A 340 26.63 0.29 3.83
C TYR A 340 26.55 0.44 2.32
N GLY A 341 26.79 -0.64 1.57
CA GLY A 341 26.61 -0.66 0.12
C GLY A 341 25.15 -0.85 -0.31
N LEU A 342 24.83 -0.53 -1.58
CA LEU A 342 23.50 -0.72 -2.17
C LEU A 342 23.04 -2.20 -2.19
N LEU A 343 24.00 -3.14 -2.18
CA LEU A 343 23.76 -4.58 -2.29
C LEU A 343 24.06 -5.36 -1.00
N ASP A 344 24.29 -4.67 0.12
CA ASP A 344 24.62 -5.26 1.42
C ASP A 344 23.38 -5.88 2.13
N PHE A 345 22.52 -6.59 1.39
CA PHE A 345 21.29 -7.19 1.93
C PHE A 345 21.51 -8.20 3.06
N ALA A 346 22.72 -8.77 3.16
CA ALA A 346 23.10 -9.67 4.25
C ALA A 346 23.14 -8.94 5.62
N LYS A 347 23.41 -7.64 5.64
CA LYS A 347 23.51 -6.82 6.87
C LYS A 347 22.18 -6.21 7.29
N TYR A 348 21.05 -6.82 6.93
CA TYR A 348 19.73 -6.22 7.13
C TYR A 348 19.42 -5.91 8.61
N GLU A 349 19.90 -6.74 9.55
CA GLU A 349 19.68 -6.53 10.99
C GLU A 349 20.47 -5.32 11.52
N GLU A 350 21.71 -5.15 11.09
CA GLU A 350 22.57 -4.01 11.44
C GLU A 350 21.97 -2.71 10.89
N ILE A 351 21.57 -2.71 9.62
CA ILE A 351 20.96 -1.54 8.97
C ILE A 351 19.62 -1.17 9.61
N ALA A 352 18.81 -2.17 9.98
CA ALA A 352 17.57 -1.94 10.73
C ALA A 352 17.85 -1.37 12.13
N ALA A 353 18.91 -1.81 12.82
CA ALA A 353 19.30 -1.25 14.11
C ALA A 353 19.70 0.22 14.01
N VAL A 354 20.44 0.61 12.95
CA VAL A 354 20.78 2.01 12.65
C VAL A 354 19.52 2.84 12.46
N GLY A 355 18.54 2.34 11.67
CA GLY A 355 17.28 3.03 11.47
C GLY A 355 16.49 3.27 12.76
N TYR A 356 16.49 2.28 13.66
CA TYR A 356 15.87 2.40 14.98
C TYR A 356 16.60 3.41 15.88
N ALA A 357 17.93 3.36 15.91
CA ALA A 357 18.77 4.26 16.71
C ALA A 357 18.64 5.73 16.28
N ALA A 358 18.45 5.99 14.98
CA ALA A 358 18.20 7.34 14.47
C ALA A 358 16.76 7.81 14.72
N ALA A 359 15.77 6.93 14.51
CA ALA A 359 14.36 7.31 14.60
C ALA A 359 13.90 7.58 16.04
N LEU A 360 14.29 6.75 17.01
CA LEU A 360 13.77 6.86 18.37
C LEU A 360 14.03 8.22 19.05
N PRO A 361 15.27 8.76 19.09
CA PRO A 361 15.53 10.08 19.66
C PRO A 361 14.85 11.19 18.85
N CYS A 362 14.91 11.12 17.52
CA CYS A 362 14.28 12.10 16.62
C CYS A 362 12.76 12.20 16.85
N LEU A 363 12.08 11.06 16.98
CA LEU A 363 10.65 11.01 17.25
C LEU A 363 10.30 11.53 18.66
N ARG A 364 11.14 11.24 19.67
CA ARG A 364 10.94 11.77 21.03
C ARG A 364 11.12 13.28 21.10
N GLU A 365 12.13 13.81 20.42
CA GLU A 365 12.36 15.25 20.32
C GLU A 365 11.22 15.95 19.58
N TRP A 366 10.80 15.42 18.43
CA TRP A 366 9.66 15.93 17.68
C TRP A 366 8.37 15.92 18.51
N LEU A 367 8.06 14.82 19.19
CA LEU A 367 6.93 14.72 20.11
C LEU A 367 7.09 15.55 21.39
N GLY A 368 8.28 16.05 21.71
CA GLY A 368 8.53 16.97 22.83
C GLY A 368 8.40 18.44 22.45
N GLY A 369 8.42 18.76 21.15
CA GLY A 369 8.38 20.14 20.65
C GLY A 369 7.00 20.79 20.72
N ASP A 370 6.98 22.12 20.57
CA ASP A 370 5.78 22.95 20.63
C ASP A 370 5.12 23.22 19.26
N SER A 371 5.59 22.57 18.19
CA SER A 371 4.99 22.75 16.87
C SER A 371 3.54 22.27 16.83
N GLU A 372 2.70 22.92 16.03
CA GLU A 372 1.29 22.55 15.86
C GLU A 372 1.17 21.08 15.40
N VAL A 373 2.03 20.64 14.48
CA VAL A 373 2.06 19.25 14.00
C VAL A 373 2.43 18.28 15.13
N ALA A 374 3.38 18.62 15.99
CA ALA A 374 3.73 17.77 17.15
C ALA A 374 2.58 17.67 18.15
N GLN A 375 1.84 18.76 18.39
CA GLN A 375 0.63 18.75 19.21
C GLN A 375 -0.44 17.84 18.60
N GLN A 376 -0.72 17.97 17.31
CA GLN A 376 -1.67 17.10 16.60
C GLN A 376 -1.23 15.62 16.66
N ALA A 377 0.06 15.33 16.52
CA ALA A 377 0.59 13.97 16.65
C ALA A 377 0.35 13.40 18.05
N ARG A 378 0.58 14.20 19.12
CA ARG A 378 0.30 13.78 20.50
C ARG A 378 -1.18 13.47 20.71
N GLU A 379 -2.08 14.33 20.23
CA GLU A 379 -3.53 14.08 20.31
C GLU A 379 -3.93 12.77 19.60
N VAL A 380 -3.36 12.52 18.42
CA VAL A 380 -3.57 11.28 17.66
C VAL A 380 -3.10 10.07 18.47
N ILE A 381 -1.91 10.12 19.07
CA ILE A 381 -1.37 9.02 19.89
C ILE A 381 -2.23 8.78 21.13
N GLU A 382 -2.65 9.84 21.83
CA GLU A 382 -3.50 9.73 23.01
C GLU A 382 -4.87 9.14 22.67
N SER A 383 -5.49 9.59 21.57
CA SER A 383 -6.76 9.04 21.10
C SER A 383 -6.65 7.54 20.79
N ALA A 384 -5.55 7.12 20.15
CA ALA A 384 -5.29 5.71 19.85
C ALA A 384 -5.09 4.87 21.13
N LYS A 385 -4.43 5.41 22.17
CA LYS A 385 -4.23 4.73 23.45
C LYS A 385 -5.52 4.54 24.25
N GLN A 386 -6.39 5.54 24.25
CA GLN A 386 -7.68 5.47 24.95
C GLN A 386 -8.61 4.40 24.36
N GLU A 387 -8.44 4.04 23.08
CA GLU A 387 -9.25 3.06 22.37
C GLU A 387 -8.79 1.60 22.54
N ILE A 388 -7.54 1.37 22.95
CA ILE A 388 -7.01 0.02 23.26
C ILE A 388 -7.54 -0.49 24.61
N LYS A 389 -7.97 0.40 25.51
CA LYS A 389 -8.72 -0.01 26.70
C LYS A 389 -10.05 -0.59 26.23
N PRO A 390 -10.40 -1.84 26.59
CA PRO A 390 -11.65 -2.45 26.16
C PRO A 390 -12.79 -1.58 26.65
N LYS A 391 -13.42 -0.82 25.74
CA LYS A 391 -14.74 -0.27 26.00
C LYS A 391 -15.61 -1.48 26.34
N ARG A 392 -16.12 -1.51 27.57
CA ARG A 392 -17.20 -2.42 27.99
C ARG A 392 -18.15 -2.57 26.82
N SER A 393 -18.41 -3.81 26.43
CA SER A 393 -19.09 -4.14 25.18
C SER A 393 -20.27 -3.19 24.97
N MET A 394 -20.42 -2.66 23.75
CA MET A 394 -21.48 -1.71 23.37
C MET A 394 -22.90 -2.17 23.76
N ASN A 395 -23.07 -3.47 24.05
CA ASN A 395 -24.27 -4.05 24.65
C ASN A 395 -24.63 -3.51 26.06
N GLU A 396 -23.68 -2.97 26.82
CA GLU A 396 -23.96 -2.38 28.14
C GLU A 396 -24.39 -0.90 28.06
N VAL A 397 -23.91 -0.17 27.05
CA VAL A 397 -24.10 1.28 26.95
C VAL A 397 -25.44 1.63 26.31
N GLU A 398 -25.92 0.83 25.35
CA GLU A 398 -27.14 1.17 24.60
C GLU A 398 -28.41 0.48 25.15
N TYR A 399 -28.29 -0.65 25.84
CA TYR A 399 -29.44 -1.41 26.34
C TYR A 399 -29.55 -1.46 27.86
N GLY A 400 -28.59 -0.94 28.62
CA GLY A 400 -28.53 -1.17 30.07
C GLY A 400 -28.40 -2.67 30.40
N THR A 401 -28.54 -3.02 31.69
CA THR A 401 -28.35 -4.38 32.22
C THR A 401 -28.94 -5.50 31.33
N ARG A 402 -28.33 -6.70 31.34
CA ARG A 402 -28.71 -7.89 30.54
C ARG A 402 -30.23 -8.19 30.48
N ARG A 403 -30.98 -7.74 31.49
CA ARG A 403 -32.45 -7.82 31.58
C ARG A 403 -33.18 -6.96 30.54
N ASN A 404 -32.70 -5.75 30.29
CA ASN A 404 -33.26 -4.81 29.34
C ASN A 404 -33.00 -5.24 27.88
N TYR A 405 -31.81 -5.77 27.57
CA TYR A 405 -31.53 -6.37 26.26
C TYR A 405 -32.47 -7.55 25.94
N MET A 406 -32.72 -8.43 26.92
CA MET A 406 -33.67 -9.54 26.77
C MET A 406 -35.11 -9.06 26.58
N HIS A 407 -35.50 -7.97 27.25
CA HIS A 407 -36.80 -7.34 27.10
C HIS A 407 -36.97 -6.74 25.69
N TRP A 408 -35.98 -5.99 25.21
CA TRP A 408 -35.97 -5.42 23.85
C TRP A 408 -35.99 -6.49 22.76
N ARG A 409 -35.22 -7.57 22.95
CA ARG A 409 -35.21 -8.72 22.03
C ARG A 409 -36.57 -9.42 21.97
N ARG A 410 -37.30 -9.54 23.09
CA ARG A 410 -38.68 -10.05 23.10
C ARG A 410 -39.62 -9.12 22.35
N LEU A 411 -39.61 -7.83 22.65
CA LEU A 411 -40.45 -6.83 21.98
C LEU A 411 -40.25 -6.84 20.45
N ARG A 412 -39.01 -6.94 19.98
CA ARG A 412 -38.70 -7.03 18.55
C ARG A 412 -39.24 -8.32 17.92
N MET A 413 -39.10 -9.47 18.59
CA MET A 413 -39.62 -10.75 18.10
C MET A 413 -41.16 -10.78 18.09
N ASP A 414 -41.79 -10.07 19.02
CA ASP A 414 -43.25 -9.96 19.09
C ASP A 414 -43.77 -8.98 18.02
N ALA A 415 -43.07 -7.88 17.75
CA ALA A 415 -43.37 -6.97 16.65
C ALA A 415 -43.27 -7.67 15.28
N VAL A 416 -42.23 -8.50 15.07
CA VAL A 416 -42.07 -9.29 13.84
C VAL A 416 -43.19 -10.34 13.71
N ARG A 417 -43.60 -10.97 14.82
CA ARG A 417 -44.75 -11.90 14.82
C ARG A 417 -46.08 -11.19 14.57
N LEU A 418 -46.26 -9.97 15.08
CA LEU A 418 -47.43 -9.14 14.79
C LEU A 418 -47.48 -8.74 13.31
N ALA A 419 -46.36 -8.26 12.76
CA ALA A 419 -46.26 -7.90 11.34
C ALA A 419 -46.55 -9.10 10.42
N GLY A 420 -46.06 -10.30 10.78
CA GLY A 420 -46.38 -11.54 10.07
C GLY A 420 -47.85 -11.98 10.18
N ARG A 421 -48.57 -11.58 11.23
CA ARG A 421 -50.02 -11.80 11.36
C ARG A 421 -50.85 -10.80 10.54
N PHE A 422 -50.38 -9.56 10.42
CA PHE A 422 -51.00 -8.54 9.56
C PHE A 422 -50.85 -8.89 8.07
N LEU A 423 -49.70 -9.44 7.65
CA LEU A 423 -49.49 -9.91 6.28
C LEU A 423 -50.30 -11.18 5.92
N LYS A 424 -50.79 -11.94 6.91
CA LYS A 424 -51.68 -13.10 6.69
C LYS A 424 -53.18 -12.75 6.67
N LYS A 425 -53.56 -11.50 6.95
CA LYS A 425 -54.93 -11.00 6.86
C LYS A 425 -55.05 -9.99 5.71
N SER A 426 -54.86 -10.46 4.48
CA SER A 426 -55.43 -9.79 3.30
C SER A 426 -56.53 -10.69 2.74
N PRO A 427 -57.76 -10.22 2.47
CA PRO A 427 -58.87 -11.08 2.10
C PRO A 427 -58.71 -11.64 0.68
N LYS A 428 -59.06 -12.91 0.52
CA LYS A 428 -59.34 -13.53 -0.79
C LYS A 428 -60.69 -13.04 -1.33
N GLY A 429 -60.73 -12.75 -2.64
CA GLY A 429 -61.94 -12.66 -3.47
C GLY A 429 -61.74 -11.63 -4.60
N SER A 430 -61.88 -11.93 -5.89
CA SER A 430 -62.84 -12.83 -6.54
C SER A 430 -62.28 -13.46 -7.82
N LYS A 431 -62.88 -14.60 -8.17
CA LYS A 431 -62.57 -15.53 -9.27
C LYS A 431 -63.04 -14.99 -10.63
N ALA A 432 -62.34 -15.38 -11.69
CA ALA A 432 -62.99 -15.72 -12.96
C ALA A 432 -62.47 -17.09 -13.43
N ASN A 433 -63.41 -18.02 -13.58
CA ASN A 433 -63.21 -19.38 -14.08
C ASN A 433 -62.82 -19.35 -15.55
N SER A 434 -61.87 -20.20 -15.95
CA SER A 434 -62.06 -21.00 -17.16
C SER A 434 -61.44 -22.38 -16.96
N SER A 435 -62.26 -23.37 -17.25
CA SER A 435 -62.02 -24.81 -17.25
C SER A 435 -61.01 -25.22 -18.33
N GLY A 436 -60.07 -26.07 -17.99
CA GLY A 436 -59.19 -26.74 -18.94
C GLY A 436 -58.33 -27.78 -18.24
N SER A 437 -58.71 -29.05 -18.40
CA SER A 437 -58.11 -30.24 -17.81
C SER A 437 -56.78 -30.65 -18.46
N CYS A 438 -55.95 -31.30 -17.63
CA CYS A 438 -54.98 -32.37 -17.95
C CYS A 438 -53.56 -32.05 -18.47
N SER A 439 -52.62 -32.70 -17.75
CA SER A 439 -51.37 -33.36 -18.18
C SER A 439 -50.14 -32.55 -18.64
N SER A 440 -49.06 -32.67 -17.85
CA SER A 440 -47.66 -32.75 -18.33
C SER A 440 -47.44 -34.02 -19.18
N PRO A 441 -46.31 -34.27 -19.89
CA PRO A 441 -45.01 -33.55 -19.89
C PRO A 441 -44.35 -33.42 -21.29
N ASP A 442 -43.08 -33.02 -21.29
CA ASP A 442 -42.04 -33.23 -22.32
C ASP A 442 -41.99 -32.34 -23.56
N GLY A 443 -40.75 -32.04 -23.94
CA GLY A 443 -40.39 -31.75 -25.33
C GLY A 443 -39.84 -30.37 -25.60
N GLY A 444 -38.52 -30.23 -25.46
CA GLY A 444 -37.66 -29.89 -26.60
C GLY A 444 -37.94 -28.60 -27.38
N ASP A 445 -36.94 -27.73 -27.27
CA ASP A 445 -36.27 -27.10 -28.40
C ASP A 445 -36.92 -25.88 -29.08
N ARG A 446 -36.07 -24.85 -29.09
CA ARG A 446 -35.82 -23.90 -30.19
C ARG A 446 -36.67 -22.63 -30.30
N GLN A 447 -35.87 -21.58 -30.50
CA GLN A 447 -36.11 -20.37 -31.28
C GLN A 447 -36.80 -19.21 -30.56
N ASP A 448 -35.93 -18.38 -29.98
CA ASP A 448 -35.80 -16.96 -30.36
C ASP A 448 -36.18 -16.71 -31.84
N PRO A 449 -36.59 -15.50 -32.28
CA PRO A 449 -36.46 -14.23 -31.55
C PRO A 449 -37.70 -13.32 -31.77
N GLN A 450 -37.57 -12.08 -31.30
CA GLN A 450 -37.97 -10.86 -32.01
C GLN A 450 -39.01 -9.96 -31.33
N LEU A 451 -38.48 -8.77 -30.99
CA LEU A 451 -39.13 -7.46 -31.05
C LEU A 451 -40.28 -7.26 -30.03
N LYS A 452 -40.46 -6.12 -29.39
CA LYS A 452 -40.08 -4.77 -29.71
C LYS A 452 -40.28 -3.92 -28.45
N VAL A 453 -39.37 -2.99 -28.27
CA VAL A 453 -39.45 -1.79 -27.44
C VAL A 453 -40.86 -1.14 -27.42
N LYS A 454 -41.32 -0.75 -26.22
CA LYS A 454 -42.05 0.50 -25.89
C LYS A 454 -42.07 0.58 -24.35
N ARG A 455 -41.22 1.38 -23.69
CA ARG A 455 -41.41 2.81 -23.29
C ARG A 455 -42.78 3.13 -22.66
N GLY A 456 -42.72 3.67 -21.44
CA GLY A 456 -43.78 4.34 -20.68
C GLY A 456 -44.28 3.47 -19.52
N ASP A 457 -44.16 3.82 -18.24
CA ASP A 457 -43.70 5.05 -17.55
C ASP A 457 -42.84 4.69 -16.33
#